data_AF-A0A9N8PQS4-F1
#
_entry.id   AF-A0A9N8PQS4-F1
#
_cell.length_a   1.000
_cell.length_b   1.000
_cell.length_c   1.000
_cell.angle_alpha   90.00
_cell.angle_beta   90.00
_cell.angle_gamma   90.00
#
_symmetry.space_group_name_H-M   'P 1'
#
loop_
_entity.id
_entity.type
_entity.pdbx_description
1 polymer ?
#
loop_
_entity_poly.entity_id
_entity_poly.type
_entity_poly.pdbx_seq_one_letter_code
_entity_poly.pdbx_strand_id
1 'polypeptide(L)'
;MVDIRFSVRADVQQRTEPIEAVIAHFRKLWGRFTKNRYTTFLTLMSALFALTLTRALFSEPVTGPTPDLIKVAGLAKSFEPLMYYSENGHSQVVQLGETGVAVWDLGESVRSTNMTSGPIIVRELDELSDSLKNLAHELTRFFAGVDGDIDSILIVMEWAQRELTKLNTLPASHMSLAFSNLHALLSRVGLLEDHRTGEQTAVGKIVAELFGRTAPQVTRATLQRTFTDFLGVLEESINNELTASMSLFAHFEAIDRQFLNLQRVVIRETDAQEREENEALASLWARVIGVNASRLKKFEKNKQLLSSLRERTIQNKHVLVDHNGRLLQLRSNLEILRKKLVSPLVRSNGTSTLTVDEQIKGLEGTYLSLRATREAQKSRLYEIIHDAGTRRVGIVSEGYAIEGR
;
A
#
# COMPACT_ATOMS: atom_id res chain seq x y z
N MET A 1 -9.07 -58.08 -75.92
CA MET A 1 -8.02 -57.79 -74.92
C MET A 1 -7.22 -56.51 -75.24
N VAL A 2 -7.80 -55.54 -75.97
CA VAL A 2 -7.13 -54.27 -76.34
C VAL A 2 -7.75 -53.07 -75.59
N ASP A 3 -9.02 -53.14 -75.18
CA ASP A 3 -9.71 -51.98 -74.55
C ASP A 3 -9.40 -51.72 -73.07
N ILE A 4 -8.95 -52.73 -72.31
CA ILE A 4 -8.60 -52.55 -70.87
C ILE A 4 -7.28 -51.77 -70.73
N ARG A 5 -6.38 -51.87 -71.70
CA ARG A 5 -5.09 -51.16 -71.67
C ARG A 5 -5.22 -49.68 -72.03
N PHE A 6 -6.20 -49.29 -72.84
CA PHE A 6 -6.44 -47.89 -73.19
C PHE A 6 -7.25 -47.15 -72.13
N SER A 7 -8.24 -47.80 -71.50
CA SER A 7 -8.99 -47.21 -70.37
C SER A 7 -8.10 -46.99 -69.14
N VAL A 8 -7.22 -47.93 -68.79
CA VAL A 8 -6.27 -47.76 -67.67
C VAL A 8 -5.25 -46.65 -67.94
N ARG A 9 -4.82 -46.44 -69.18
CA ARG A 9 -3.94 -45.30 -69.52
C ARG A 9 -4.68 -43.96 -69.42
N ALA A 10 -5.92 -43.88 -69.89
CA ALA A 10 -6.72 -42.65 -69.79
C ALA A 10 -7.02 -42.28 -68.32
N ASP A 11 -7.34 -43.27 -67.47
CA ASP A 11 -7.64 -43.06 -66.04
C ASP A 11 -6.41 -42.65 -65.22
N VAL A 12 -5.23 -43.17 -65.57
CA VAL A 12 -3.97 -42.76 -64.94
C VAL A 12 -3.58 -41.34 -65.36
N GLN A 13 -3.83 -40.99 -66.62
CA GLN A 13 -3.52 -39.67 -67.17
C GLN A 13 -4.43 -38.58 -66.58
N GLN A 14 -5.71 -38.88 -66.33
CA GLN A 14 -6.64 -37.97 -65.67
C GLN A 14 -6.28 -37.72 -64.19
N ARG A 15 -5.61 -38.67 -63.53
CA ARG A 15 -5.10 -38.51 -62.15
C ARG A 15 -3.78 -37.75 -62.07
N THR A 16 -2.95 -37.80 -63.12
CA THR A 16 -1.67 -37.07 -63.17
C THR A 16 -1.78 -35.69 -63.79
N GLU A 17 -2.80 -35.41 -64.60
CA GLU A 17 -3.11 -34.09 -65.17
C GLU A 17 -3.10 -32.93 -64.15
N PRO A 18 -3.74 -33.02 -62.96
CA PRO A 18 -3.68 -31.92 -62.00
C PRO A 18 -2.28 -31.70 -61.44
N ILE A 19 -1.49 -32.77 -61.26
CA ILE A 19 -0.13 -32.70 -60.72
C ILE A 19 0.83 -32.14 -61.78
N GLU A 20 0.70 -32.59 -63.03
CA GLU A 20 1.49 -32.09 -64.17
C GLU A 20 1.15 -30.63 -64.48
N ALA A 21 -0.11 -30.22 -64.38
CA ALA A 21 -0.52 -28.83 -64.52
C ALA A 21 0.10 -27.94 -63.43
N VAL A 22 0.14 -28.42 -62.18
CA VAL A 22 0.82 -27.72 -61.06
C VAL A 22 2.31 -27.61 -61.34
N ILE A 23 2.98 -28.70 -61.75
CA ILE A 23 4.42 -28.70 -62.05
C ILE A 23 4.76 -27.79 -63.24
N ALA A 24 3.95 -27.82 -64.30
CA ALA A 24 4.12 -26.96 -65.46
C ALA A 24 3.90 -25.48 -65.11
N HIS A 25 2.93 -25.18 -64.23
CA HIS A 25 2.72 -23.85 -63.69
C HIS A 25 3.93 -23.37 -62.87
N PHE A 26 4.47 -24.21 -62.00
CA PHE A 26 5.69 -23.94 -61.24
C PHE A 26 6.90 -23.72 -62.15
N ARG A 27 7.09 -24.55 -63.19
CA ARG A 27 8.18 -24.42 -64.15
C ARG A 27 8.06 -23.13 -64.98
N LYS A 28 6.85 -22.73 -65.36
CA LYS A 28 6.55 -21.47 -66.07
C LYS A 28 6.69 -20.24 -65.17
N LEU A 29 6.40 -20.36 -63.88
CA LEU A 29 6.68 -19.32 -62.89
C LEU A 29 8.20 -19.17 -62.68
N TRP A 30 8.89 -20.28 -62.43
CA TRP A 30 10.35 -20.32 -62.25
C TRP A 30 11.10 -19.77 -63.46
N GLY A 31 10.68 -20.14 -64.67
CA GLY A 31 11.26 -19.63 -65.92
C GLY A 31 10.96 -18.16 -66.18
N ARG A 32 9.84 -17.60 -65.66
CA ARG A 32 9.56 -16.15 -65.72
C ARG A 32 10.41 -15.37 -64.73
N PHE A 33 10.64 -15.92 -63.54
CA PHE A 33 11.46 -15.29 -62.50
C PHE A 33 12.96 -15.29 -62.85
N THR A 34 13.44 -16.33 -63.56
CA THR A 34 14.87 -16.52 -63.87
C THR A 34 15.35 -15.98 -65.24
N LYS A 35 14.45 -15.40 -66.05
CA LYS A 35 14.77 -15.01 -67.44
C LYS A 35 15.71 -13.80 -67.57
N ASN A 36 15.74 -12.89 -66.60
CA ASN A 36 16.54 -11.66 -66.66
C ASN A 36 17.32 -11.47 -65.35
N ARG A 37 18.60 -11.08 -65.43
CA ARG A 37 19.46 -10.87 -64.24
C ARG A 37 18.92 -9.79 -63.30
N TYR A 38 18.22 -8.80 -63.85
CA TYR A 38 17.52 -7.77 -63.05
C TYR A 38 16.25 -8.30 -62.39
N THR A 39 15.48 -9.17 -63.05
CA THR A 39 14.26 -9.74 -62.45
C THR A 39 14.61 -10.75 -61.37
N THR A 40 15.66 -11.55 -61.55
CA THR A 40 16.17 -12.45 -60.49
C THR A 40 16.62 -11.64 -59.28
N PHE A 41 17.39 -10.56 -59.49
CA PHE A 41 17.82 -9.69 -58.40
C PHE A 41 16.65 -9.04 -57.65
N LEU A 42 15.68 -8.46 -58.38
CA LEU A 42 14.48 -7.87 -57.77
C LEU A 42 13.63 -8.90 -57.02
N THR A 43 13.48 -10.11 -57.55
CA THR A 43 12.74 -11.17 -56.86
C THR A 43 13.46 -11.66 -55.61
N LEU A 44 14.80 -11.72 -55.64
CA LEU A 44 15.61 -12.09 -54.49
C LEU A 44 15.55 -11.02 -53.39
N MET A 45 15.60 -9.74 -53.78
CA MET A 45 15.39 -8.62 -52.84
C MET A 45 13.96 -8.61 -52.27
N SER A 46 12.94 -8.82 -53.10
CA SER A 46 11.55 -8.92 -52.65
C SER A 46 11.32 -10.11 -51.73
N ALA A 47 11.97 -11.26 -52.00
CA ALA A 47 11.89 -12.45 -51.15
C ALA A 47 12.62 -12.24 -49.82
N LEU A 48 13.80 -11.61 -49.83
CA LEU A 48 14.53 -11.24 -48.63
C LEU A 48 13.71 -10.28 -47.77
N PHE A 49 13.10 -9.26 -48.39
CA PHE A 49 12.21 -8.31 -47.73
C PHE A 49 10.95 -8.97 -47.16
N ALA A 50 10.31 -9.88 -47.90
CA ALA A 50 9.16 -10.63 -47.41
C ALA A 50 9.54 -11.53 -46.23
N LEU A 51 10.75 -12.12 -46.24
CA LEU A 51 11.23 -12.99 -45.19
C LEU A 51 11.59 -12.20 -43.92
N THR A 52 12.20 -11.01 -44.05
CA THR A 52 12.43 -10.11 -42.92
C THR A 52 11.13 -9.54 -42.38
N LEU A 53 10.18 -9.16 -43.23
CA LEU A 53 8.86 -8.68 -42.83
C LEU A 53 8.05 -9.76 -42.10
N THR A 54 8.07 -11.00 -42.60
CA THR A 54 7.42 -12.14 -41.94
C THR A 54 8.04 -12.39 -40.57
N ARG A 55 9.37 -12.37 -40.47
CA ARG A 55 10.06 -12.49 -39.16
C ARG A 55 9.70 -11.34 -38.22
N ALA A 56 9.60 -10.11 -38.71
CA ALA A 56 9.23 -8.95 -37.91
C ALA A 56 7.75 -8.97 -37.47
N LEU A 57 6.84 -9.55 -38.28
CA LEU A 57 5.42 -9.67 -37.96
C LEU A 57 5.12 -10.79 -36.96
N PHE A 58 5.99 -11.79 -36.86
CA PHE A 58 5.82 -12.93 -35.94
C PHE A 58 6.83 -12.94 -34.78
N SER A 59 7.68 -11.93 -34.65
CA SER A 59 8.52 -11.74 -33.46
C SER A 59 7.69 -11.27 -32.26
N GLU A 60 8.17 -11.49 -31.04
CA GLU A 60 7.51 -10.97 -29.84
C GLU A 60 7.43 -9.43 -29.91
N PRO A 61 6.24 -8.83 -29.64
CA PRO A 61 6.08 -7.40 -29.70
C PRO A 61 6.93 -6.71 -28.62
N VAL A 62 7.79 -5.78 -29.05
CA VAL A 62 8.60 -4.95 -28.14
C VAL A 62 7.65 -4.07 -27.32
N THR A 63 7.56 -4.34 -26.02
CA THR A 63 6.78 -3.53 -25.09
C THR A 63 7.46 -2.18 -24.89
N GLY A 64 6.67 -1.10 -25.01
CA GLY A 64 7.16 0.25 -24.74
C GLY A 64 7.45 0.49 -23.25
N PRO A 65 7.93 1.69 -22.89
CA PRO A 65 8.16 2.10 -21.51
C PRO A 65 6.92 1.85 -20.61
N THR A 66 7.01 0.92 -19.66
CA THR A 66 5.94 0.59 -18.70
C THR A 66 6.18 1.21 -17.32
N PRO A 67 5.09 1.51 -16.57
CA PRO A 67 5.19 1.88 -15.16
C PRO A 67 5.84 0.76 -14.33
N ASP A 68 6.57 1.14 -13.29
CA ASP A 68 7.27 0.20 -12.42
C ASP A 68 6.49 -0.02 -11.12
N LEU A 69 5.66 -1.07 -11.09
CA LEU A 69 4.89 -1.42 -9.90
C LEU A 69 5.78 -1.92 -8.74
N ILE A 70 6.98 -2.43 -9.02
CA ILE A 70 7.90 -2.91 -7.98
C ILE A 70 8.38 -1.74 -7.13
N LYS A 71 8.62 -0.58 -7.73
CA LYS A 71 8.97 0.65 -6.99
C LYS A 71 7.84 1.10 -6.06
N VAL A 72 6.59 0.99 -6.49
CA VAL A 72 5.42 1.33 -5.66
C VAL A 72 5.23 0.31 -4.54
N ALA A 73 5.40 -0.98 -4.84
CA ALA A 73 5.40 -2.03 -3.82
C ALA A 73 6.52 -1.82 -2.78
N GLY A 74 7.72 -1.46 -3.24
CA GLY A 74 8.83 -1.10 -2.35
C GLY A 74 8.51 0.09 -1.45
N LEU A 75 7.70 1.05 -1.93
CA LEU A 75 7.18 2.12 -1.08
C LEU A 75 6.13 1.61 -0.10
N ALA A 76 5.22 0.73 -0.50
CA ALA A 76 4.27 0.11 0.42
C ALA A 76 4.97 -0.62 1.58
N LYS A 77 6.17 -1.18 1.34
CA LYS A 77 6.98 -1.79 2.41
C LYS A 77 7.36 -0.82 3.54
N SER A 78 7.43 0.48 3.26
CA SER A 78 7.72 1.49 4.28
C SER A 78 6.63 1.66 5.35
N PHE A 79 5.45 1.04 5.15
CA PHE A 79 4.39 0.96 6.16
C PHE A 79 4.61 -0.15 7.19
N GLU A 80 5.56 -1.06 6.97
CA GLU A 80 5.87 -2.16 7.90
C GLU A 80 6.22 -1.67 9.33
N PRO A 81 7.04 -0.62 9.54
CA PRO A 81 7.24 -0.01 10.85
C PRO A 81 5.95 0.44 11.55
N LEU A 82 4.92 0.79 10.79
CA LEU A 82 3.64 1.30 11.33
C LEU A 82 2.81 0.19 11.93
N MET A 83 2.91 -1.02 11.38
CA MET A 83 2.31 -2.22 11.95
C MET A 83 2.86 -2.46 13.36
N TYR A 84 4.17 -2.35 13.54
CA TYR A 84 4.82 -2.52 14.85
C TYR A 84 4.49 -1.38 15.83
N TYR A 85 4.29 -0.16 15.32
CA TYR A 85 3.84 0.95 16.16
C TYR A 85 2.39 0.74 16.63
N SER A 86 1.48 0.35 15.73
CA SER A 86 0.09 0.03 16.04
C SER A 86 -0.06 -1.14 17.03
N GLU A 87 0.81 -2.15 16.93
CA GLU A 87 0.85 -3.29 17.86
C GLU A 87 0.97 -2.84 19.33
N ASN A 88 1.94 -1.98 19.62
CA ASN A 88 2.16 -1.48 20.98
C ASN A 88 1.17 -0.37 21.36
N GLY A 89 0.64 0.34 20.37
CA GLY A 89 -0.30 1.44 20.53
C GLY A 89 -1.55 1.12 21.32
N HIS A 90 -2.14 -0.06 21.09
CA HIS A 90 -3.36 -0.49 21.78
C HIS A 90 -3.16 -0.62 23.29
N SER A 91 -2.01 -1.12 23.74
CA SER A 91 -1.68 -1.19 25.17
C SER A 91 -1.55 0.20 25.79
N GLN A 92 -1.04 1.18 25.03
CA GLN A 92 -0.90 2.56 25.47
C GLN A 92 -2.26 3.23 25.65
N VAL A 93 -3.21 2.98 24.74
CA VAL A 93 -4.61 3.44 24.88
C VAL A 93 -5.23 2.97 26.20
N VAL A 94 -5.10 1.67 26.51
CA VAL A 94 -5.67 1.11 27.74
C VAL A 94 -5.06 1.76 28.97
N GLN A 95 -3.73 1.91 28.99
CA GLN A 95 -3.01 2.54 30.10
C GLN A 95 -3.35 4.03 30.26
N LEU A 96 -3.56 4.76 29.16
CA LEU A 96 -4.03 6.15 29.21
C LEU A 96 -5.44 6.23 29.81
N GLY A 97 -6.33 5.32 29.44
CA GLY A 97 -7.66 5.21 30.04
C GLY A 97 -7.62 4.92 31.55
N GLU A 98 -6.81 3.95 31.98
CA GLU A 98 -6.60 3.64 33.40
C GLU A 98 -6.01 4.83 34.16
N THR A 99 -5.09 5.57 33.53
CA THR A 99 -4.48 6.75 34.13
C THR A 99 -5.50 7.90 34.24
N GLY A 100 -6.35 8.11 33.23
CA GLY A 100 -7.45 9.08 33.29
C GLY A 100 -8.37 8.83 34.48
N VAL A 101 -8.74 7.56 34.72
CA VAL A 101 -9.54 7.17 35.91
C VAL A 101 -8.76 7.41 37.21
N ALA A 102 -7.47 7.06 37.24
CA ALA A 102 -6.62 7.32 38.42
C ALA A 102 -6.51 8.81 38.75
N VAL A 103 -6.43 9.69 37.74
CA VAL A 103 -6.41 11.14 37.90
C VAL A 103 -7.73 11.65 38.46
N TRP A 104 -8.85 11.14 37.95
CA TRP A 104 -10.18 11.49 38.45
C TRP A 104 -10.39 11.06 39.91
N ASP A 105 -10.00 9.82 40.26
CA ASP A 105 -10.05 9.31 41.64
C ASP A 105 -9.22 10.19 42.59
N LEU A 106 -8.09 10.72 42.11
CA LEU A 106 -7.26 11.65 42.87
C LEU A 106 -7.96 13.00 43.04
N GLY A 107 -8.61 13.52 42.00
CA GLY A 107 -9.45 14.72 42.10
C GLY A 107 -10.52 14.58 43.17
N GLU A 108 -11.19 13.43 43.23
CA GLU A 108 -12.20 13.15 44.25
C GLU A 108 -11.59 13.07 45.67
N SER A 109 -10.38 12.53 45.80
CA SER A 109 -9.66 12.54 47.07
C SER A 109 -9.31 13.97 47.53
N VAL A 110 -8.88 14.87 46.64
CA VAL A 110 -8.63 16.29 46.98
C VAL A 110 -9.90 17.01 47.37
N ARG A 111 -11.02 16.69 46.71
CA ARG A 111 -12.31 17.32 47.01
C ARG A 111 -12.72 17.13 48.46
N SER A 112 -12.30 16.01 49.07
CA SER A 112 -12.55 15.70 50.48
C SER A 112 -11.57 16.34 51.46
N THR A 113 -10.53 17.05 51.01
CA THR A 113 -9.52 17.66 51.88
C THR A 113 -9.66 19.16 52.03
N ASN A 114 -9.27 19.67 53.21
CA ASN A 114 -9.31 21.09 53.54
C ASN A 114 -8.01 21.80 53.11
N MET A 115 -7.78 21.87 51.80
CA MET A 115 -6.62 22.53 51.18
C MET A 115 -7.01 23.92 50.65
N THR A 116 -6.08 24.88 50.68
CA THR A 116 -6.36 26.26 50.25
C THR A 116 -6.55 26.32 48.73
N SER A 117 -5.68 25.64 47.99
CA SER A 117 -5.77 25.50 46.52
C SER A 117 -6.58 24.28 46.07
N GLY A 118 -7.27 23.58 46.99
CA GLY A 118 -8.02 22.35 46.72
C GLY A 118 -8.97 22.46 45.52
N PRO A 119 -9.85 23.47 45.43
CA PRO A 119 -10.78 23.63 44.30
C PRO A 119 -10.07 23.81 42.94
N ILE A 120 -8.91 24.47 42.92
CA ILE A 120 -8.15 24.69 41.69
C ILE A 120 -7.49 23.38 41.25
N ILE A 121 -6.88 22.64 42.20
CA ILE A 121 -6.26 21.34 41.93
C ILE A 121 -7.30 20.35 41.41
N VAL A 122 -8.49 20.30 42.01
CA VAL A 122 -9.60 19.45 41.56
C VAL A 122 -9.98 19.77 40.12
N ARG A 123 -10.16 21.06 39.78
CA ARG A 123 -10.50 21.47 38.41
C ARG A 123 -9.44 21.03 37.40
N GLU A 124 -8.17 21.24 37.70
CA GLU A 124 -7.07 20.85 36.81
C GLU A 124 -6.96 19.32 36.65
N LEU A 125 -7.26 18.55 37.71
CA LEU A 125 -7.32 17.08 37.64
C LEU A 125 -8.52 16.59 36.82
N ASP A 126 -9.70 17.18 36.99
CA ASP A 126 -10.89 16.85 36.20
C ASP A 126 -10.65 17.15 34.70
N GLU A 127 -10.10 18.33 34.38
CA GLU A 127 -9.74 18.72 33.00
C GLU A 127 -8.67 17.80 32.38
N LEU A 128 -7.66 17.39 33.17
CA LEU A 128 -6.63 16.45 32.73
C LEU A 128 -7.23 15.06 32.48
N SER A 129 -8.12 14.58 33.36
CA SER A 129 -8.79 13.29 33.20
C SER A 129 -9.62 13.24 31.91
N ASP A 130 -10.41 14.28 31.65
CA ASP A 130 -11.19 14.41 30.42
C ASP A 130 -10.29 14.46 29.18
N SER A 131 -9.19 15.20 29.26
CA SER A 131 -8.22 15.31 28.15
C SER A 131 -7.52 13.98 27.87
N LEU A 132 -7.16 13.21 28.90
CA LEU A 132 -6.59 11.85 28.77
C LEU A 132 -7.59 10.87 28.17
N LYS A 133 -8.86 10.95 28.57
CA LYS A 133 -9.94 10.14 28.00
C LYS A 133 -10.15 10.45 26.51
N ASN A 134 -10.17 11.74 26.15
CA ASN A 134 -10.26 12.17 24.76
C ASN A 134 -9.04 11.73 23.95
N LEU A 135 -7.83 11.85 24.51
CA LEU A 135 -6.60 11.35 23.87
C LEU A 135 -6.68 9.83 23.64
N ALA A 136 -7.13 9.06 24.62
CA ALA A 136 -7.29 7.61 24.46
C ALA A 136 -8.28 7.27 23.33
N HIS A 137 -9.37 8.04 23.21
CA HIS A 137 -10.34 7.87 22.12
C HIS A 137 -9.74 8.19 20.75
N GLU A 138 -9.09 9.34 20.59
CA GLU A 138 -8.44 9.75 19.34
C GLU A 138 -7.29 8.81 18.96
N LEU A 139 -6.53 8.32 19.95
CA LEU A 139 -5.46 7.35 19.73
C LEU A 139 -6.02 5.99 19.27
N THR A 140 -7.16 5.56 19.80
CA THR A 140 -7.87 4.36 19.31
C THR A 140 -8.30 4.53 17.86
N ARG A 141 -8.88 5.69 17.53
CA ARG A 141 -9.31 6.02 16.17
C ARG A 141 -8.13 6.07 15.20
N PHE A 142 -7.02 6.65 15.63
CA PHE A 142 -5.77 6.69 14.88
C PHE A 142 -5.27 5.28 14.55
N PHE A 143 -5.15 4.38 15.54
CA PHE A 143 -4.69 3.02 15.29
C PHE A 143 -5.65 2.20 14.42
N ALA A 144 -6.96 2.36 14.61
CA ALA A 144 -7.95 1.75 13.72
C ALA A 144 -7.84 2.26 12.27
N GLY A 145 -7.53 3.54 12.09
CA GLY A 145 -7.23 4.14 10.79
C GLY A 145 -5.99 3.53 10.13
N VAL A 146 -4.86 3.52 10.84
CA VAL A 146 -3.59 2.90 10.39
C VAL A 146 -3.79 1.44 9.98
N ASP A 147 -4.51 0.68 10.80
CA ASP A 147 -4.83 -0.72 10.52
C ASP A 147 -5.68 -0.89 9.25
N GLY A 148 -6.67 0.00 9.04
CA GLY A 148 -7.50 0.02 7.84
C GLY A 148 -6.74 0.46 6.59
N ASP A 149 -5.81 1.39 6.73
CA ASP A 149 -4.92 1.85 5.67
C ASP A 149 -3.98 0.73 5.20
N ILE A 150 -3.37 -0.01 6.14
CA ILE A 150 -2.57 -1.21 5.84
C ILE A 150 -3.39 -2.28 5.12
N ASP A 151 -4.59 -2.57 5.62
CA ASP A 151 -5.46 -3.57 5.00
C ASP A 151 -5.87 -3.13 3.58
N SER A 152 -6.11 -1.82 3.36
CA SER A 152 -6.40 -1.25 2.03
C SER A 152 -5.22 -1.38 1.07
N ILE A 153 -3.99 -1.16 1.55
CA ILE A 153 -2.75 -1.39 0.77
C ILE A 153 -2.63 -2.86 0.36
N LEU A 154 -2.86 -3.80 1.29
CA LEU A 154 -2.82 -5.23 0.97
C LEU A 154 -3.88 -5.62 -0.06
N ILE A 155 -5.10 -5.09 0.05
CA ILE A 155 -6.19 -5.34 -0.89
C ILE A 155 -5.84 -4.84 -2.29
N VAL A 156 -5.29 -3.62 -2.42
CA VAL A 156 -4.93 -3.09 -3.75
C VAL A 156 -3.74 -3.84 -4.36
N MET A 157 -2.79 -4.31 -3.55
CA MET A 157 -1.71 -5.18 -4.03
C MET A 157 -2.24 -6.51 -4.56
N GLU A 158 -3.14 -7.17 -3.83
CA GLU A 158 -3.78 -8.43 -4.27
C GLU A 158 -4.63 -8.22 -5.53
N TRP A 159 -5.38 -7.12 -5.59
CA TRP A 159 -6.11 -6.72 -6.78
C TRP A 159 -5.19 -6.50 -7.98
N ALA A 160 -4.09 -5.76 -7.80
CA ALA A 160 -3.13 -5.49 -8.86
C ALA A 160 -2.47 -6.79 -9.36
N GLN A 161 -2.10 -7.70 -8.46
CA GLN A 161 -1.57 -9.02 -8.83
C GLN A 161 -2.57 -9.78 -9.70
N ARG A 162 -3.82 -9.91 -9.25
CA ARG A 162 -4.90 -10.58 -9.98
C ARG A 162 -5.14 -9.94 -11.36
N GLU A 163 -5.11 -8.62 -11.45
CA GLU A 163 -5.32 -7.92 -12.71
C GLU A 163 -4.16 -8.16 -13.70
N LEU A 164 -2.92 -8.21 -13.21
CA LEU A 164 -1.77 -8.55 -14.05
C LEU A 164 -1.74 -10.02 -14.45
N THR A 165 -2.12 -10.94 -13.57
CA THR A 165 -2.21 -12.36 -13.91
C THR A 165 -3.23 -12.62 -15.01
N LYS A 166 -4.34 -11.88 -15.05
CA LYS A 166 -5.31 -11.96 -16.17
C LYS A 166 -4.68 -11.61 -17.51
N LEU A 167 -3.70 -10.70 -17.56
CA LEU A 167 -3.04 -10.35 -18.82
C LEU A 167 -2.19 -11.50 -19.36
N ASN A 168 -1.65 -12.34 -18.48
CA ASN A 168 -0.79 -13.46 -18.87
C ASN A 168 -1.59 -14.70 -19.33
N THR A 169 -2.88 -14.78 -19.00
CA THR A 169 -3.73 -15.93 -19.37
C THR A 169 -4.42 -15.79 -20.73
N LEU A 170 -4.29 -14.66 -21.43
CA LEU A 170 -4.83 -14.52 -22.80
C LEU A 170 -3.84 -15.09 -23.83
N PRO A 171 -4.12 -16.24 -24.48
CA PRO A 171 -3.27 -16.76 -25.54
C PRO A 171 -3.29 -15.80 -26.73
N ALA A 172 -2.13 -15.22 -27.06
CA ALA A 172 -1.99 -14.42 -28.27
C ALA A 172 -2.07 -15.34 -29.49
N SER A 173 -3.18 -15.31 -30.22
CA SER A 173 -3.27 -16.00 -31.51
C SER A 173 -2.21 -15.45 -32.46
N HIS A 174 -1.69 -16.27 -33.38
CA HIS A 174 -0.72 -15.82 -34.39
C HIS A 174 -1.23 -14.62 -35.21
N MET A 175 -2.54 -14.51 -35.39
CA MET A 175 -3.20 -13.35 -36.01
C MET A 175 -3.16 -12.10 -35.13
N SER A 176 -3.34 -12.23 -33.82
CA SER A 176 -3.21 -11.13 -32.85
C SER A 176 -1.77 -10.61 -32.77
N LEU A 177 -0.78 -11.51 -32.85
CA LEU A 177 0.64 -11.16 -32.92
C LEU A 177 0.97 -10.39 -34.21
N ALA A 178 0.54 -10.91 -35.37
CA ALA A 178 0.74 -10.27 -36.65
C ALA A 178 0.08 -8.87 -36.70
N PHE A 179 -1.15 -8.75 -36.19
CA PHE A 179 -1.85 -7.46 -36.08
C PHE A 179 -1.11 -6.49 -35.15
N SER A 180 -0.65 -6.97 -33.98
CA SER A 180 0.07 -6.14 -33.01
C SER A 180 1.41 -5.64 -33.56
N ASN A 181 2.16 -6.48 -34.26
CA ASN A 181 3.43 -6.10 -34.88
C ASN A 181 3.22 -5.18 -36.10
N LEU A 182 2.19 -5.42 -36.91
CA LEU A 182 1.83 -4.53 -38.01
C LEU A 182 1.44 -3.14 -37.49
N HIS A 183 0.62 -3.09 -36.43
CA HIS A 183 0.24 -1.86 -35.76
C HIS A 183 1.47 -1.15 -35.17
N ALA A 184 2.42 -1.89 -34.58
CA ALA A 184 3.67 -1.33 -34.05
C ALA A 184 4.59 -0.76 -35.15
N LEU A 185 4.67 -1.42 -36.31
CA LEU A 185 5.43 -0.91 -37.45
C LEU A 185 4.79 0.36 -38.02
N LEU A 186 3.46 0.38 -38.17
CA LEU A 186 2.72 1.54 -38.65
C LEU A 186 2.74 2.71 -37.65
N SER A 187 2.76 2.44 -36.35
CA SER A 187 2.94 3.48 -35.33
C SER A 187 4.36 4.05 -35.33
N ARG A 188 5.40 3.23 -35.53
CA ARG A 188 6.80 3.69 -35.72
C ARG A 188 7.03 4.53 -36.98
N VAL A 189 6.16 4.39 -37.99
CA VAL A 189 6.18 5.25 -39.19
C VAL A 189 5.41 6.57 -38.94
N GLY A 190 4.69 6.70 -37.81
CA GLY A 190 3.94 7.90 -37.44
C GLY A 190 2.53 7.95 -38.03
N LEU A 191 2.04 6.84 -38.60
CA LEU A 191 0.70 6.76 -39.20
C LEU A 191 -0.41 6.58 -38.16
N LEU A 192 -0.19 5.74 -37.15
CA LEU A 192 -1.22 5.36 -36.16
C LEU A 192 -1.09 6.05 -34.81
N GLU A 193 0.14 6.43 -34.41
CA GLU A 193 0.42 7.12 -33.16
C GLU A 193 1.40 8.26 -33.43
N ASP A 194 1.16 9.42 -32.83
CA ASP A 194 2.08 10.55 -32.92
C ASP A 194 3.29 10.32 -32.00
N HIS A 195 4.50 10.43 -32.56
CA HIS A 195 5.77 10.15 -31.88
C HIS A 195 6.02 11.06 -30.67
N ARG A 196 5.38 12.24 -30.61
CA ARG A 196 5.65 13.25 -29.58
C ARG A 196 4.68 13.17 -28.39
N THR A 197 3.44 12.79 -28.66
CA THR A 197 2.34 12.78 -27.66
C THR A 197 1.97 11.37 -27.21
N GLY A 198 2.17 10.37 -28.08
CA GLY A 198 1.72 9.00 -27.85
C GLY A 198 0.20 8.85 -27.94
N GLU A 199 -0.50 9.85 -28.48
CA GLU A 199 -1.93 9.79 -28.74
C GLU A 199 -2.21 9.12 -30.09
N GLN A 200 -3.36 8.44 -30.18
CA GLN A 200 -3.80 7.79 -31.41
C GLN A 200 -4.22 8.84 -32.44
N THR A 201 -3.66 8.76 -33.65
CA THR A 201 -4.10 9.58 -34.78
C THR A 201 -5.54 9.22 -35.17
N ALA A 202 -6.21 10.06 -35.98
CA ALA A 202 -7.56 9.75 -36.46
C ALA A 202 -7.63 8.38 -37.17
N VAL A 203 -6.57 8.01 -37.90
CA VAL A 203 -6.41 6.70 -38.53
C VAL A 203 -6.20 5.61 -37.48
N GLY A 204 -5.37 5.86 -36.47
CA GLY A 204 -5.17 4.96 -35.33
C GLY A 204 -6.47 4.63 -34.58
N LYS A 205 -7.35 5.63 -34.37
CA LYS A 205 -8.65 5.44 -33.73
C LYS A 205 -9.58 4.54 -34.55
N ILE A 206 -9.66 4.75 -35.86
CA ILE A 206 -10.49 3.93 -36.77
C ILE A 206 -9.97 2.49 -36.82
N VAL A 207 -8.65 2.30 -36.90
CA VAL A 207 -8.03 0.96 -36.89
C VAL A 207 -8.28 0.24 -35.57
N ALA A 208 -8.20 0.96 -34.44
CA ALA A 208 -8.50 0.41 -33.12
C ALA A 208 -9.99 0.08 -32.94
N GLU A 209 -10.89 0.82 -33.58
CA GLU A 209 -12.34 0.58 -33.56
C GLU A 209 -12.75 -0.62 -34.44
N LEU A 210 -12.07 -0.82 -35.58
CA LEU A 210 -12.35 -1.92 -36.50
C LEU A 210 -11.73 -3.26 -36.09
N PHE A 211 -10.50 -3.25 -35.57
CA PHE A 211 -9.73 -4.46 -35.28
C PHE A 211 -9.48 -4.70 -33.79
N GLY A 212 -9.93 -3.78 -32.93
CA GLY A 212 -9.70 -3.82 -31.49
C GLY A 212 -8.34 -3.26 -31.07
N ARG A 213 -8.16 -3.12 -29.75
CA ARG A 213 -6.89 -2.68 -29.15
C ARG A 213 -5.85 -3.80 -29.23
N THR A 214 -4.60 -3.46 -29.52
CA THR A 214 -3.50 -4.45 -29.58
C THR A 214 -3.17 -4.99 -28.18
N ALA A 215 -2.65 -6.22 -28.08
CA ALA A 215 -2.27 -6.81 -26.80
C ALA A 215 -1.28 -5.94 -25.98
N PRO A 216 -0.22 -5.34 -26.59
CA PRO A 216 0.65 -4.41 -25.88
C PRO A 216 -0.04 -3.13 -25.39
N GLN A 217 -1.02 -2.61 -26.15
CA GLN A 217 -1.81 -1.44 -25.72
C GLN A 217 -2.71 -1.77 -24.52
N VAL A 218 -3.36 -2.94 -24.51
CA VAL A 218 -4.16 -3.41 -23.37
C VAL A 218 -3.27 -3.61 -22.15
N THR A 219 -2.15 -4.32 -22.29
CA THR A 219 -1.19 -4.53 -21.20
C THR A 219 -0.69 -3.22 -20.61
N ARG A 220 -0.31 -2.25 -21.46
CA ARG A 220 0.14 -0.93 -21.02
C ARG A 220 -0.96 -0.15 -20.30
N ALA A 221 -2.17 -0.14 -20.85
CA ALA A 221 -3.31 0.57 -20.25
C ALA A 221 -3.67 -0.03 -18.89
N THR A 222 -3.69 -1.36 -18.79
CA THR A 222 -3.94 -2.07 -17.53
C THR A 222 -2.83 -1.80 -16.52
N LEU A 223 -1.55 -1.87 -16.89
CA LEU A 223 -0.42 -1.51 -16.02
C LEU A 223 -0.49 -0.07 -15.54
N GLN A 224 -0.84 0.87 -16.41
CA GLN A 224 -0.98 2.28 -16.03
C GLN A 224 -2.14 2.49 -15.07
N ARG A 225 -3.26 1.80 -15.29
CA ARG A 225 -4.40 1.81 -14.38
C ARG A 225 -4.02 1.22 -13.02
N THR A 226 -3.47 0.01 -12.98
CA THR A 226 -3.09 -0.65 -11.73
C THR A 226 -2.07 0.16 -10.96
N PHE A 227 -1.10 0.75 -11.65
CA PHE A 227 -0.14 1.67 -11.06
C PHE A 227 -0.86 2.90 -10.44
N THR A 228 -1.75 3.55 -11.18
CA THR A 228 -2.42 4.78 -10.72
C THR A 228 -3.35 4.51 -9.55
N ASP A 229 -4.11 3.41 -9.61
CA ASP A 229 -5.01 2.98 -8.54
C ASP A 229 -4.20 2.63 -7.27
N PHE A 230 -3.09 1.90 -7.41
CA PHE A 230 -2.20 1.58 -6.27
C PHE A 230 -1.54 2.83 -5.68
N LEU A 231 -1.02 3.72 -6.51
CA LEU A 231 -0.46 4.99 -6.07
C LEU A 231 -1.52 5.83 -5.34
N GLY A 232 -2.76 5.85 -5.84
CA GLY A 232 -3.88 6.55 -5.23
C GLY A 232 -4.21 6.07 -3.82
N VAL A 233 -4.25 4.75 -3.61
CA VAL A 233 -4.46 4.16 -2.27
C VAL A 233 -3.34 4.54 -1.31
N LEU A 234 -2.08 4.53 -1.76
CA LEU A 234 -0.95 4.98 -0.93
C LEU A 234 -1.03 6.48 -0.61
N GLU A 235 -1.38 7.32 -1.59
CA GLU A 235 -1.56 8.75 -1.37
C GLU A 235 -2.69 9.03 -0.36
N GLU A 236 -3.81 8.32 -0.48
CA GLU A 236 -4.96 8.45 0.43
C GLU A 236 -4.60 8.03 1.85
N SER A 237 -4.00 6.84 2.03
CA SER A 237 -3.54 6.34 3.33
C SER A 237 -2.56 7.32 3.99
N ILE A 238 -1.55 7.81 3.28
CA ILE A 238 -0.60 8.79 3.85
C ILE A 238 -1.31 10.07 4.27
N ASN A 239 -2.22 10.60 3.46
CA ASN A 239 -2.92 11.85 3.80
C ASN A 239 -3.86 11.69 5.00
N ASN A 240 -4.54 10.54 5.11
CA ASN A 240 -5.37 10.19 6.25
C ASN A 240 -4.54 10.13 7.54
N GLU A 241 -3.43 9.40 7.51
CA GLU A 241 -2.53 9.27 8.66
C GLU A 241 -1.88 10.60 9.06
N LEU A 242 -1.43 11.40 8.10
CA LEU A 242 -0.85 12.73 8.36
C LEU A 242 -1.87 13.65 9.06
N THR A 243 -3.12 13.65 8.59
CA THR A 243 -4.18 14.47 9.17
C THR A 243 -4.51 14.01 10.58
N ALA A 244 -4.61 12.70 10.81
CA ALA A 244 -4.87 12.14 12.13
C ALA A 244 -3.72 12.41 13.11
N SER A 245 -2.46 12.30 12.65
CA SER A 245 -1.27 12.60 13.44
C SER A 245 -1.24 14.06 13.93
N MET A 246 -1.62 15.02 13.07
CA MET A 246 -1.73 16.44 13.46
C MET A 246 -2.73 16.69 14.60
N SER A 247 -3.90 16.06 14.53
CA SER A 247 -4.91 16.13 15.61
C SER A 247 -4.35 15.59 16.93
N LEU A 248 -3.68 14.44 16.85
CA LEU A 248 -3.12 13.75 18.00
C LEU A 248 -1.99 14.57 18.68
N PHE A 249 -1.15 15.27 17.90
CA PHE A 249 -0.15 16.18 18.47
C PHE A 249 -0.76 17.30 19.29
N ALA A 250 -1.86 17.91 18.82
CA ALA A 250 -2.51 18.98 19.54
C ALA A 250 -3.02 18.50 20.91
N HIS A 251 -3.50 17.25 21.01
CA HIS A 251 -3.94 16.65 22.27
C HIS A 251 -2.77 16.36 23.20
N PHE A 252 -1.68 15.78 22.70
CA PHE A 252 -0.45 15.56 23.48
C PHE A 252 0.11 16.87 24.06
N GLU A 253 0.12 17.95 23.28
CA GLU A 253 0.57 19.26 23.76
C GLU A 253 -0.37 19.91 24.77
N ALA A 254 -1.68 19.73 24.62
CA ALA A 254 -2.65 20.23 25.59
C ALA A 254 -2.46 19.54 26.95
N ILE A 255 -2.29 18.22 26.95
CA ILE A 255 -2.06 17.42 28.16
C ILE A 255 -0.74 17.82 28.84
N ASP A 256 0.35 18.00 28.09
CA ASP A 256 1.63 18.44 28.68
C ASP A 256 1.52 19.83 29.33
N ARG A 257 0.79 20.76 28.70
CA ARG A 257 0.51 22.09 29.31
C ARG A 257 -0.33 21.97 30.58
N GLN A 258 -1.38 21.15 30.58
CA GLN A 258 -2.23 20.90 31.76
C GLN A 258 -1.42 20.27 32.90
N PHE A 259 -0.56 19.31 32.59
CA PHE A 259 0.31 18.68 33.57
C PHE A 259 1.28 19.68 34.21
N LEU A 260 1.90 20.55 33.41
CA LEU A 260 2.77 21.62 33.91
C LEU A 260 2.00 22.63 34.78
N ASN A 261 0.76 22.97 34.42
CA ASN A 261 -0.08 23.86 35.21
C ASN A 261 -0.45 23.23 36.56
N LEU A 262 -0.89 21.97 36.55
CA LEU A 262 -1.18 21.21 37.75
C LEU A 262 0.04 21.15 38.67
N GLN A 263 1.23 20.84 38.13
CA GLN A 263 2.48 20.84 38.91
C GLN A 263 2.74 22.19 39.57
N ARG A 264 2.59 23.31 38.85
CA ARG A 264 2.79 24.66 39.42
C ARG A 264 1.79 24.99 40.54
N VAL A 265 0.53 24.60 40.37
CA VAL A 265 -0.52 24.84 41.39
C VAL A 265 -0.23 24.00 42.63
N VAL A 266 0.15 22.74 42.45
CA VAL A 266 0.50 21.86 43.57
C VAL A 266 1.75 22.38 44.28
N ILE A 267 2.80 22.79 43.55
CA ILE A 267 4.04 23.31 44.15
C ILE A 267 3.74 24.51 45.07
N ARG A 268 2.88 25.43 44.63
CA ARG A 268 2.44 26.60 45.41
C ARG A 268 1.65 26.23 46.67
N GLU A 269 0.95 25.10 46.67
CA GLU A 269 0.26 24.59 47.85
C GLU A 269 1.23 23.84 48.80
N THR A 270 2.29 23.22 48.27
CA THR A 270 3.38 22.61 49.06
C THR A 270 4.38 23.61 49.63
N ASP A 271 4.26 24.92 49.38
CA ASP A 271 5.21 25.95 49.85
C ASP A 271 5.14 26.18 51.37
N ALA A 272 5.61 25.16 52.08
CA ALA A 272 6.24 25.15 53.38
C ALA A 272 7.29 24.03 53.34
N GLN A 273 8.51 24.41 52.90
CA GLN A 273 9.79 23.70 53.00
C GLN A 273 10.20 22.70 51.91
N GLU A 274 11.13 23.18 51.06
CA GLU A 274 12.31 22.51 50.52
C GLU A 274 12.23 20.97 50.40
N ARG A 275 11.76 20.47 49.26
CA ARG A 275 12.27 19.24 48.61
C ARG A 275 11.70 19.06 47.20
N GLU A 276 12.45 18.31 46.41
CA GLU A 276 12.46 18.22 44.95
C GLU A 276 11.08 18.18 44.24
N GLU A 277 11.08 18.66 42.98
CA GLU A 277 9.93 18.85 42.08
C GLU A 277 9.02 17.61 41.90
N ASN A 278 9.56 16.39 42.08
CA ASN A 278 8.80 15.13 42.01
C ASN A 278 8.30 14.63 43.39
N GLU A 279 8.91 15.07 44.49
CA GLU A 279 8.51 14.73 45.87
C GLU A 279 7.41 15.65 46.42
N ALA A 280 7.23 16.84 45.83
CA ALA A 280 6.21 17.81 46.25
C ALA A 280 4.78 17.26 46.09
N LEU A 281 4.45 16.68 44.92
CA LEU A 281 3.19 15.95 44.74
C LEU A 281 3.09 14.84 45.79
N ALA A 282 4.08 13.94 45.83
CA ALA A 282 4.09 12.77 46.70
C ALA A 282 3.83 13.08 48.19
N SER A 283 4.42 14.15 48.70
CA SER A 283 4.36 14.56 50.12
C SER A 283 3.04 15.24 50.48
N LEU A 284 2.47 16.09 49.60
CA LEU A 284 1.12 16.65 49.78
C LEU A 284 0.07 15.54 49.87
N TRP A 285 0.22 14.51 49.06
CA TRP A 285 -0.72 13.40 49.01
C TRP A 285 -0.63 12.43 50.19
N ALA A 286 0.58 12.15 50.68
CA ALA A 286 0.79 11.38 51.91
C ALA A 286 0.11 12.07 53.12
N ARG A 287 0.11 13.41 53.13
CA ARG A 287 -0.56 14.24 54.14
C ARG A 287 -2.08 14.26 54.01
N VAL A 288 -2.60 14.19 52.78
CA VAL A 288 -4.03 14.26 52.43
C VAL A 288 -4.77 12.95 52.73
N ILE A 289 -4.14 11.78 52.54
CA ILE A 289 -4.85 10.49 52.52
C ILE A 289 -4.95 9.79 53.89
N GLY A 290 -4.08 10.12 54.85
CA GLY A 290 -4.13 9.55 56.19
C GLY A 290 -3.84 8.03 56.27
N VAL A 291 -4.12 7.42 57.43
CA VAL A 291 -3.58 6.11 57.90
C VAL A 291 -4.19 4.85 57.23
N ASN A 292 -5.05 4.98 56.21
CA ASN A 292 -5.71 3.81 55.62
C ASN A 292 -4.82 3.11 54.58
N ALA A 293 -4.27 1.94 54.94
CA ALA A 293 -3.33 1.17 54.12
C ALA A 293 -3.84 0.83 52.71
N SER A 294 -5.15 0.59 52.56
CA SER A 294 -5.76 0.28 51.26
C SER A 294 -5.80 1.50 50.33
N ARG A 295 -6.11 2.69 50.87
CA ARG A 295 -6.10 3.97 50.14
C ARG A 295 -4.67 4.39 49.83
N LEU A 296 -3.73 4.17 50.75
CA LEU A 296 -2.31 4.42 50.54
C LEU A 296 -1.73 3.58 49.39
N LYS A 297 -2.10 2.30 49.30
CA LYS A 297 -1.65 1.41 48.20
C LYS A 297 -2.24 1.83 46.85
N LYS A 298 -3.53 2.17 46.80
CA LYS A 298 -4.17 2.71 45.58
C LYS A 298 -3.53 4.03 45.17
N PHE A 299 -3.24 4.88 46.14
CA PHE A 299 -2.57 6.14 45.91
C PHE A 299 -1.16 5.97 45.34
N GLU A 300 -0.32 5.12 45.94
CA GLU A 300 1.05 4.91 45.44
C GLU A 300 1.01 4.38 43.99
N LYS A 301 0.04 3.52 43.67
CA LYS A 301 -0.23 3.08 42.30
C LYS A 301 -0.62 4.26 41.39
N ASN A 302 -1.60 5.08 41.79
CA ASN A 302 -2.07 6.22 40.99
C ASN A 302 -0.96 7.28 40.77
N LYS A 303 -0.14 7.50 41.79
CA LYS A 303 1.05 8.37 41.73
C LYS A 303 2.10 7.84 40.76
N GLN A 304 2.42 6.54 40.80
CA GLN A 304 3.34 5.92 39.84
C GLN A 304 2.83 6.01 38.39
N LEU A 305 1.52 5.83 38.19
CA LEU A 305 0.88 6.01 36.89
C LEU A 305 1.01 7.47 36.41
N LEU A 306 0.77 8.44 37.29
CA LEU A 306 0.91 9.85 36.98
C LEU A 306 2.35 10.30 36.72
N SER A 307 3.31 9.82 37.49
CA SER A 307 4.73 10.18 37.29
C SER A 307 5.26 9.63 35.97
N SER A 308 4.83 8.42 35.58
CA SER A 308 5.19 7.83 34.30
C SER A 308 4.37 8.39 33.13
N LEU A 309 3.20 9.00 33.38
CA LEU A 309 2.34 9.56 32.34
C LEU A 309 3.03 10.63 31.50
N ARG A 310 3.71 11.59 32.14
CA ARG A 310 4.39 12.68 31.41
C ARG A 310 5.49 12.14 30.52
N GLU A 311 6.35 11.27 31.06
CA GLU A 311 7.42 10.61 30.30
C GLU A 311 6.84 9.85 29.09
N ARG A 312 5.77 9.09 29.30
CA ARG A 312 5.07 8.36 28.22
C ARG A 312 4.42 9.27 27.19
N THR A 313 3.80 10.37 27.62
CA THR A 313 3.18 11.38 26.75
C THR A 313 4.25 12.00 25.84
N ILE A 314 5.41 12.33 26.40
CA ILE A 314 6.55 12.87 25.65
C ILE A 314 7.13 11.81 24.70
N GLN A 315 7.32 10.57 25.18
CA GLN A 315 7.83 9.48 24.36
C GLN A 315 6.90 9.17 23.18
N ASN A 316 5.59 9.07 23.43
CA ASN A 316 4.58 8.84 22.40
C ASN A 316 4.54 10.00 21.40
N LYS A 317 4.61 11.24 21.88
CA LYS A 317 4.74 12.42 21.01
C LYS A 317 5.98 12.30 20.13
N HIS A 318 7.14 11.93 20.66
CA HIS A 318 8.37 11.79 19.87
C HIS A 318 8.22 10.72 18.78
N VAL A 319 7.69 9.54 19.13
CA VAL A 319 7.46 8.46 18.16
C VAL A 319 6.50 8.91 17.04
N LEU A 320 5.48 9.69 17.38
CA LEU A 320 4.58 10.26 16.38
C LEU A 320 5.28 11.30 15.50
N VAL A 321 6.19 12.11 16.03
CA VAL A 321 6.98 13.08 15.23
C VAL A 321 7.84 12.33 14.22
N ASP A 322 8.52 11.27 14.66
CA ASP A 322 9.32 10.42 13.79
C ASP A 322 8.45 9.76 12.72
N HIS A 323 7.25 9.30 13.09
CA HIS A 323 6.26 8.75 12.17
C HIS A 323 5.84 9.77 11.11
N ASN A 324 5.43 10.96 11.54
CA ASN A 324 5.02 12.06 10.66
C ASN A 324 6.15 12.45 9.69
N GLY A 325 7.39 12.52 10.17
CA GLY A 325 8.57 12.79 9.34
C GLY A 325 8.76 11.75 8.23
N ARG A 326 8.56 10.46 8.54
CA ARG A 326 8.60 9.38 7.55
C ARG A 326 7.47 9.52 6.53
N LEU A 327 6.23 9.74 6.96
CA LEU A 327 5.09 9.93 6.06
C LEU A 327 5.30 11.10 5.08
N LEU A 328 5.88 12.21 5.54
CA LEU A 328 6.23 13.34 4.67
C LEU A 328 7.29 12.97 3.62
N GLN A 329 8.29 12.17 4.00
CA GLN A 329 9.27 11.64 3.06
C GLN A 329 8.62 10.72 2.01
N LEU A 330 7.70 9.85 2.43
CA LEU A 330 6.96 8.96 1.53
C LEU A 330 6.06 9.73 0.56
N ARG A 331 5.37 10.77 1.05
CA ARG A 331 4.56 11.68 0.21
C ARG A 331 5.42 12.33 -0.88
N SER A 332 6.60 12.84 -0.51
CA SER A 332 7.54 13.42 -1.47
C SER A 332 7.99 12.40 -2.53
N ASN A 333 8.29 11.17 -2.11
CA ASN A 333 8.65 10.08 -3.01
C ASN A 333 7.50 9.71 -3.98
N LEU A 334 6.25 9.68 -3.50
CA LEU A 334 5.07 9.48 -4.34
C LEU A 334 4.91 10.59 -5.36
N GLU A 335 5.10 11.85 -4.96
CA GLU A 335 5.00 12.99 -5.87
C GLU A 335 6.07 12.92 -6.98
N ILE A 336 7.28 12.48 -6.64
CA ILE A 336 8.34 12.22 -7.61
C ILE A 336 7.93 11.09 -8.58
N LEU A 337 7.37 9.99 -8.07
CA LEU A 337 6.88 8.89 -8.92
C LEU A 337 5.75 9.36 -9.84
N ARG A 338 4.81 10.15 -9.32
CA ARG A 338 3.73 10.76 -10.08
C ARG A 338 4.24 11.64 -11.22
N LYS A 339 5.19 12.55 -10.92
CA LYS A 339 5.83 13.41 -11.92
C LYS A 339 6.53 12.61 -13.02
N LYS A 340 7.16 11.48 -12.66
CA LYS A 340 7.81 10.58 -13.63
C LYS A 340 6.82 9.89 -14.58
N LEU A 341 5.57 9.67 -14.16
CA LEU A 341 4.54 9.05 -15.01
C LEU A 341 3.83 10.07 -15.90
N VAL A 342 3.54 11.24 -15.34
CA VAL A 342 2.82 12.30 -16.05
C VAL A 342 3.72 12.94 -17.12
N SER A 343 5.04 12.97 -16.93
CA SER A 343 5.97 13.61 -17.86
C SER A 343 6.37 12.71 -19.05
N PRO A 344 5.98 13.03 -20.30
CA PRO A 344 6.34 12.25 -21.48
C PRO A 344 7.84 12.09 -21.71
N LEU A 345 8.61 13.12 -21.35
CA LEU A 345 10.06 13.22 -21.56
C LEU A 345 10.88 12.44 -20.53
N VAL A 346 10.32 12.22 -19.33
CA VAL A 346 10.96 11.42 -18.28
C VAL A 346 10.64 9.92 -18.43
N ARG A 347 9.56 9.59 -19.18
CA ARG A 347 9.22 8.21 -19.58
C ARG A 347 10.26 7.53 -20.47
N SER A 348 11.20 8.23 -21.12
CA SER A 348 12.24 7.53 -21.91
C SER A 348 13.44 7.09 -21.06
N ASN A 349 13.72 7.80 -19.96
CA ASN A 349 14.93 7.58 -19.15
C ASN A 349 14.65 6.89 -17.81
N GLY A 350 13.40 6.83 -17.36
CA GLY A 350 13.01 6.27 -16.06
C GLY A 350 12.29 4.92 -16.11
N THR A 351 12.03 4.40 -17.30
CA THR A 351 11.26 3.17 -17.46
C THR A 351 12.08 1.91 -17.36
N SER A 352 11.57 1.03 -16.52
CA SER A 352 12.12 -0.30 -16.34
C SER A 352 11.71 -1.15 -17.53
N THR A 353 12.65 -1.87 -18.14
CA THR A 353 12.39 -2.90 -19.16
C THR A 353 11.84 -4.19 -18.54
N LEU A 354 11.12 -4.06 -17.42
CA LEU A 354 10.62 -5.19 -16.65
C LEU A 354 9.44 -5.82 -17.38
N THR A 355 9.53 -7.12 -17.56
CA THR A 355 8.43 -7.95 -18.05
C THR A 355 7.26 -7.93 -17.06
N VAL A 356 6.05 -8.20 -17.54
CA VAL A 356 4.86 -8.30 -16.68
C VAL A 356 5.06 -9.36 -15.61
N ASP A 357 5.72 -10.48 -15.96
CA ASP A 357 6.01 -11.57 -15.02
C ASP A 357 6.96 -11.17 -13.89
N GLU A 358 7.99 -10.38 -14.19
CA GLU A 358 8.89 -9.84 -13.17
C GLU A 358 8.15 -8.88 -12.23
N GLN A 359 7.24 -8.06 -12.76
CA GLN A 359 6.41 -7.17 -11.94
C GLN A 359 5.44 -7.94 -11.05
N ILE A 360 4.82 -9.02 -11.56
CA ILE A 360 3.95 -9.91 -10.77
C ILE A 360 4.74 -10.54 -9.62
N LYS A 361 5.91 -11.12 -9.90
CA LYS A 361 6.75 -11.76 -8.87
C LYS A 361 7.25 -10.75 -7.82
N GLY A 362 7.64 -9.55 -8.25
CA GLY A 362 8.07 -8.50 -7.32
C GLY A 362 6.94 -7.99 -6.41
N LEU A 363 5.74 -7.86 -6.96
CA LEU A 363 4.55 -7.49 -6.20
C LEU A 363 4.16 -8.60 -5.21
N GLU A 364 4.15 -9.85 -5.65
CA GLU A 364 3.84 -11.03 -4.83
C GLU A 364 4.79 -11.16 -3.64
N GLY A 365 6.11 -11.04 -3.87
CA GLY A 365 7.09 -11.11 -2.79
C GLY A 365 6.89 -10.04 -1.72
N THR A 366 6.58 -8.81 -2.14
CA THR A 366 6.30 -7.70 -1.21
C THR A 366 4.98 -7.92 -0.47
N TYR A 367 3.94 -8.35 -1.19
CA TYR A 367 2.62 -8.65 -0.63
C TYR A 367 2.72 -9.74 0.46
N LEU A 368 3.40 -10.84 0.19
CA LEU A 368 3.57 -11.93 1.15
C LEU A 368 4.31 -11.46 2.42
N SER A 369 5.35 -10.63 2.26
CA SER A 369 6.07 -10.03 3.38
C SER A 369 5.17 -9.15 4.25
N LEU A 370 4.41 -8.24 3.63
CA LEU A 370 3.50 -7.34 4.36
C LEU A 370 2.31 -8.08 4.96
N ARG A 371 1.80 -9.10 4.28
CA ARG A 371 0.73 -9.95 4.80
C ARG A 371 1.19 -10.75 6.01
N ALA A 372 2.40 -11.31 5.97
CA ALA A 372 2.96 -12.07 7.10
C ALA A 372 3.13 -11.19 8.35
N THR A 373 3.62 -9.95 8.17
CA THR A 373 3.76 -8.98 9.27
C THR A 373 2.41 -8.54 9.81
N ARG A 374 1.44 -8.25 8.92
CA ARG A 374 0.07 -7.92 9.32
C ARG A 374 -0.64 -9.06 10.06
N GLU A 375 -0.48 -10.30 9.62
CA GLU A 375 -1.08 -11.46 10.30
C GLU A 375 -0.45 -11.70 11.67
N ALA A 376 0.87 -11.53 11.79
CA ALA A 376 1.57 -11.60 13.07
C ALA A 376 1.14 -10.46 14.03
N GLN A 377 0.93 -9.25 13.52
CA GLN A 377 0.37 -8.14 14.29
C GLN A 377 -1.05 -8.48 14.79
N LYS A 378 -1.92 -8.98 13.91
CA LYS A 378 -3.30 -9.36 14.25
C LYS A 378 -3.32 -10.45 15.33
N SER A 379 -2.52 -11.50 15.19
CA SER A 379 -2.50 -12.62 16.15
C SER A 379 -2.08 -12.17 17.56
N ARG A 380 -1.07 -11.32 17.67
CA ARG A 380 -0.64 -10.73 18.95
C ARG A 380 -1.70 -9.82 19.55
N LEU A 381 -2.38 -9.01 18.73
CA LEU A 381 -3.48 -8.19 19.21
C LEU A 381 -4.62 -9.05 19.76
N TYR A 382 -4.98 -10.16 19.09
CA TYR A 382 -5.95 -11.12 19.60
C TYR A 382 -5.52 -11.72 20.95
N GLU A 383 -4.24 -12.07 21.10
CA GLU A 383 -3.69 -12.57 22.37
C GLU A 383 -3.83 -11.54 23.49
N ILE A 384 -3.48 -10.27 23.24
CA ILE A 384 -3.59 -9.18 24.22
C ILE A 384 -5.05 -8.97 24.64
N ILE A 385 -5.99 -8.99 23.69
CA ILE A 385 -7.42 -8.81 23.97
C ILE A 385 -7.96 -9.99 24.81
N HIS A 386 -7.57 -11.22 24.48
CA HIS A 386 -7.98 -12.41 25.23
C HIS A 386 -7.37 -12.43 26.64
N ASP A 387 -6.08 -12.12 26.79
CA ASP A 387 -5.43 -12.04 28.11
C ASP A 387 -6.04 -10.92 28.98
N ALA A 388 -6.33 -9.75 28.39
CA ALA A 388 -7.02 -8.67 29.07
C ALA A 388 -8.44 -9.05 29.52
N GLY A 389 -9.17 -9.82 28.71
CA GLY A 389 -10.48 -10.37 29.07
C GLY A 389 -10.40 -11.34 30.25
N THR A 390 -9.38 -12.19 30.26
CA THR A 390 -9.16 -13.19 31.32
C THR A 390 -8.80 -12.53 32.66
N ARG A 391 -7.98 -11.47 32.65
CA ARG A 391 -7.67 -10.69 33.86
C ARG A 391 -8.88 -9.95 34.43
N ARG A 392 -9.78 -9.42 33.58
CA ARG A 392 -11.03 -8.76 34.05
C ARG A 392 -11.99 -9.74 34.72
N VAL A 393 -12.07 -10.99 34.26
CA VAL A 393 -12.90 -12.04 34.87
C VAL A 393 -12.37 -12.46 36.24
N GLY A 394 -11.04 -12.53 36.42
CA GLY A 394 -10.43 -12.83 37.73
C GLY A 394 -10.72 -11.80 38.82
N ILE A 395 -10.72 -10.50 38.47
CA ILE A 395 -10.99 -9.41 39.43
C ILE A 395 -12.44 -9.42 39.92
N VAL A 396 -13.40 -9.81 39.07
CA VAL A 396 -14.82 -9.92 39.46
C VAL A 396 -15.05 -11.12 40.39
N SER A 397 -14.28 -12.20 40.25
CA SER A 397 -14.40 -13.39 41.10
C SER A 397 -13.81 -13.19 42.51
N GLU A 398 -12.77 -12.36 42.68
CA GLU A 398 -12.20 -12.06 44.01
C GLU A 398 -13.05 -11.07 44.82
N GLY A 399 -13.92 -10.28 44.18
CA GLY A 399 -14.79 -9.31 44.85
C GLY A 399 -15.98 -9.91 45.62
N TYR A 400 -16.31 -11.19 45.40
CA TYR A 400 -17.46 -11.86 46.02
C TYR A 400 -17.07 -12.86 47.14
N ALA A 401 -15.79 -12.99 47.47
CA ALA A 401 -15.32 -14.01 48.42
C ALA A 401 -15.11 -13.51 49.87
N ILE A 402 -15.56 -12.29 50.22
CA ILE A 402 -15.40 -11.74 51.58
C ILE A 402 -16.71 -11.17 52.10
N GLU A 403 -17.71 -12.02 52.34
CA GLU A 403 -18.66 -11.85 53.45
C GLU A 403 -19.35 -13.19 53.71
N GLY A 404 -18.79 -13.96 54.64
CA GLY A 404 -19.24 -15.31 54.89
C GLY A 404 -18.44 -16.05 55.95
N ARG A 405 -18.10 -15.38 57.06
CA ARG A 405 -17.98 -16.00 58.39
C ARG A 405 -17.75 -14.97 59.49
#